data_AF-A0A0F8Z1R5-F1
#
_entry.id   AF-A0A0F8Z1R5-F1
#
_cell.length_a   1.000
_cell.length_b   1.000
_cell.length_c   1.000
_cell.angle_alpha   90.00
_cell.angle_beta   90.00
_cell.angle_gamma   90.00
#
_symmetry.space_group_name_H-M   'P 1'
#
loop_
_entity.id
_entity.type
_entity.pdbx_description
1 polymer ?
#
loop_
_entity_poly.entity_id
_entity_poly.type
_entity_poly.pdbx_seq_one_letter_code
_entity_poly.pdbx_strand_id
1 'polypeptide(L)'
;DVIGVGSADGYKGAGITGNHLPVNSAMGTRFYNIAFRPLTAADIMTLTSSNQAVEFHGCVFDANGAATAVSAIDATASNFLKIRNCEFHGAFSGDVIDIGAGVADSTVIKDNIIMGGANDGIVFTGAPTVSGARYMLIADNLIQVALSVINDGGHAVCFIANNTCRSGTSIGSAYTIDDDWGANNVIAATDEVKAVPQLTNVVS
;
A
#
# COMPACT_ATOMS: atom_id res chain seq x y z
N ASP A 1 -15.15 -16.66 12.47
CA ASP A 1 -14.73 -17.69 11.49
C ASP A 1 -15.56 -17.55 10.22
N VAL A 2 -14.90 -17.20 9.11
CA VAL A 2 -15.55 -17.24 7.80
C VAL A 2 -15.36 -18.65 7.25
N ILE A 3 -16.46 -19.40 7.19
CA ILE A 3 -16.56 -20.72 6.57
C ILE A 3 -16.70 -20.52 5.06
N GLY A 4 -15.87 -21.25 4.30
CA GLY A 4 -15.73 -21.24 2.84
C GLY A 4 -16.85 -20.58 2.05
N VAL A 5 -16.57 -19.39 1.55
CA VAL A 5 -17.38 -18.72 0.54
C VAL A 5 -16.71 -18.98 -0.80
N GLY A 6 -17.47 -19.52 -1.75
CA GLY A 6 -16.97 -19.86 -3.08
C GLY A 6 -16.30 -18.67 -3.76
N SER A 7 -15.24 -18.96 -4.53
CA SER A 7 -14.54 -17.98 -5.35
C SER A 7 -15.45 -17.47 -6.47
N ALA A 8 -15.59 -16.16 -6.61
CA ALA A 8 -15.86 -15.57 -7.92
C ALA A 8 -14.52 -15.49 -8.69
N ASP A 9 -14.55 -15.84 -9.98
CA ASP A 9 -13.49 -15.51 -10.94
C ASP A 9 -12.07 -16.03 -10.62
N GLY A 10 -11.97 -17.15 -9.90
CA GLY A 10 -10.68 -17.81 -9.62
C GLY A 10 -9.87 -17.23 -8.45
N TYR A 11 -10.40 -16.22 -7.75
CA TYR A 11 -9.76 -15.65 -6.55
C TYR A 11 -10.07 -16.44 -5.28
N LYS A 12 -9.17 -16.43 -4.30
CA LYS A 12 -9.42 -17.06 -3.00
C LYS A 12 -10.41 -16.21 -2.19
N GLY A 13 -11.48 -16.83 -1.71
CA GLY A 13 -12.41 -16.22 -0.74
C GLY A 13 -13.63 -15.52 -1.32
N ALA A 14 -14.38 -14.81 -0.47
CA ALA A 14 -15.59 -14.10 -0.87
C ALA A 14 -15.25 -12.86 -1.70
N GLY A 15 -15.96 -12.66 -2.80
CA GLY A 15 -15.84 -11.44 -3.63
C GLY A 15 -16.83 -10.37 -3.18
N ILE A 16 -16.36 -9.13 -3.09
CA ILE A 16 -17.17 -7.93 -2.90
C ILE A 16 -16.86 -6.96 -4.04
N THR A 17 -17.89 -6.62 -4.81
CA THR A 17 -17.78 -5.60 -5.86
C THR A 17 -18.38 -4.30 -5.35
N GLY A 18 -17.61 -3.23 -5.43
CA GLY A 18 -18.02 -1.90 -4.99
C GLY A 18 -16.83 -1.00 -4.70
N ASN A 19 -17.13 0.28 -4.56
CA ASN A 19 -16.23 1.28 -4.03
C ASN A 19 -16.75 1.60 -2.62
N HIS A 20 -15.92 1.39 -1.61
CA HIS A 20 -16.37 1.29 -0.22
C HIS A 20 -15.80 2.43 0.62
N LEU A 21 -16.71 3.11 1.34
CA LEU A 21 -16.41 4.14 2.32
C LEU A 21 -17.05 3.73 3.65
N PRO A 22 -16.36 3.00 4.53
CA PRO A 22 -16.89 2.68 5.85
C PRO A 22 -17.17 3.99 6.63
N VAL A 23 -18.38 4.17 7.16
CA VAL A 23 -18.84 5.48 7.68
C VAL A 23 -18.80 5.63 9.21
N ASN A 24 -18.42 4.61 9.97
CA ASN A 24 -18.56 4.63 11.44
C ASN A 24 -17.22 4.77 12.17
N SER A 25 -17.22 5.58 13.24
CA SER A 25 -16.07 5.96 14.09
C SER A 25 -15.68 4.94 15.16
N ALA A 26 -16.26 3.74 15.13
CA ALA A 26 -15.95 2.67 16.07
C ALA A 26 -14.76 1.82 15.57
N MET A 27 -13.91 1.40 16.51
CA MET A 27 -12.69 0.61 16.26
C MET A 27 -12.89 -0.57 15.30
N GLY A 28 -11.85 -0.79 14.50
CA GLY A 28 -11.98 -1.10 13.08
C GLY A 28 -12.45 -2.48 12.66
N THR A 29 -13.04 -2.46 11.48
CA THR A 29 -13.41 -3.63 10.71
C THR A 29 -12.17 -4.38 10.27
N ARG A 30 -12.21 -5.71 10.41
CA ARG A 30 -11.15 -6.59 9.92
C ARG A 30 -11.67 -7.46 8.79
N PHE A 31 -10.97 -7.42 7.66
CA PHE A 31 -11.25 -8.23 6.49
C PHE A 31 -10.19 -9.32 6.39
N TYR A 32 -10.65 -10.56 6.24
CA TYR A 32 -9.80 -11.74 6.13
C TYR A 32 -10.18 -12.50 4.87
N ASN A 33 -9.23 -12.68 3.96
CA ASN A 33 -9.39 -13.48 2.74
C ASN A 33 -10.61 -13.04 1.90
N ILE A 34 -10.75 -11.73 1.67
CA ILE A 34 -11.80 -11.14 0.84
C ILE A 34 -11.17 -10.61 -0.44
N ALA A 35 -11.83 -10.82 -1.57
CA ALA A 35 -11.49 -10.21 -2.85
C ALA A 35 -12.36 -8.97 -3.08
N PHE A 36 -11.74 -7.82 -3.34
CA PHE A 36 -12.42 -6.57 -3.63
C PHE A 36 -12.21 -6.17 -5.09
N ARG A 37 -13.28 -5.70 -5.74
CA ARG A 37 -13.26 -5.20 -7.13
C ARG A 37 -14.04 -3.90 -7.25
N PRO A 38 -13.60 -2.95 -8.08
CA PRO A 38 -14.30 -1.68 -8.26
C PRO A 38 -15.61 -1.87 -9.05
N LEU A 39 -16.62 -1.05 -8.72
CA LEU A 39 -17.82 -0.90 -9.55
C LEU A 39 -17.69 0.31 -10.49
N THR A 40 -16.98 1.34 -10.06
CA THR A 40 -16.73 2.58 -10.81
C THR A 40 -15.25 2.95 -10.80
N ALA A 41 -14.86 3.91 -11.65
CA ALA A 41 -13.50 4.46 -11.70
C ALA A 41 -13.26 5.38 -10.49
N ALA A 42 -13.05 4.77 -9.33
CA ALA A 42 -12.76 5.40 -8.04
C ALA A 42 -11.93 4.42 -7.19
N ASP A 43 -11.62 4.80 -5.95
CA ASP A 43 -10.88 3.93 -5.02
C ASP A 43 -11.74 2.77 -4.55
N ILE A 44 -11.13 1.59 -4.39
CA ILE A 44 -11.85 0.41 -3.89
C ILE A 44 -12.19 0.60 -2.40
N MET A 45 -11.25 1.06 -1.59
CA MET A 45 -11.44 1.41 -0.18
C MET A 45 -10.98 2.84 0.07
N THR A 46 -11.90 3.69 0.53
CA THR A 46 -11.58 5.02 1.05
C THR A 46 -11.71 5.02 2.57
N LEU A 47 -10.63 5.38 3.26
CA LEU A 47 -10.53 5.42 4.72
C LEU A 47 -10.21 6.84 5.18
N THR A 48 -10.88 7.27 6.24
CA THR A 48 -10.74 8.61 6.82
C THR A 48 -10.34 8.53 8.29
N SER A 49 -10.26 9.68 8.98
CA SER A 49 -10.06 9.74 10.44
C SER A 49 -11.16 9.05 11.25
N SER A 50 -12.32 8.82 10.65
CA SER A 50 -13.40 8.01 11.25
C SER A 50 -13.10 6.51 11.17
N ASN A 51 -12.11 6.07 10.39
CA ASN A 51 -11.81 4.66 10.18
C ASN A 51 -10.50 4.29 10.85
N GLN A 52 -10.56 4.01 12.15
CA GLN A 52 -9.37 3.63 12.92
C GLN A 52 -9.29 2.12 13.12
N ALA A 53 -8.07 1.58 13.11
CA ALA A 53 -7.75 0.18 13.29
C ALA A 53 -8.44 -0.76 12.29
N VAL A 54 -8.66 -0.27 11.05
CA VAL A 54 -9.09 -1.13 9.95
C VAL A 54 -7.95 -2.07 9.57
N GLU A 55 -8.28 -3.34 9.34
CA GLU A 55 -7.26 -4.33 9.00
C GLU A 55 -7.68 -5.19 7.82
N PHE A 56 -6.76 -5.40 6.89
CA PHE A 56 -6.88 -6.31 5.75
C PHE A 56 -5.80 -7.37 5.86
N HIS A 57 -6.22 -8.63 5.83
CA HIS A 57 -5.34 -9.79 5.99
C HIS A 57 -5.64 -10.81 4.90
N GLY A 58 -4.67 -11.18 4.07
CA GLY A 58 -4.90 -12.20 3.04
C GLY A 58 -5.89 -11.77 1.95
N CYS A 59 -6.19 -10.48 1.84
CA CYS A 59 -7.20 -9.97 0.91
C CYS A 59 -6.61 -9.79 -0.50
N VAL A 60 -7.49 -9.78 -1.49
CA VAL A 60 -7.13 -9.47 -2.88
C VAL A 60 -7.80 -8.17 -3.29
N PHE A 61 -7.07 -7.26 -3.91
CA PHE A 61 -7.59 -6.05 -4.54
C PHE A 61 -7.31 -6.14 -6.03
N ASP A 62 -8.36 -6.30 -6.84
CA ASP A 62 -8.23 -6.39 -8.29
C ASP A 62 -8.80 -5.13 -8.96
N ALA A 63 -7.92 -4.37 -9.62
CA ALA A 63 -8.28 -3.17 -10.35
C ALA A 63 -9.18 -3.44 -11.56
N ASN A 64 -9.23 -4.69 -12.06
CA ASN A 64 -9.96 -5.07 -13.26
C ASN A 64 -11.44 -5.38 -12.97
N GLY A 65 -12.17 -4.46 -12.34
CA GLY A 65 -13.61 -4.61 -12.10
C GLY A 65 -14.47 -4.20 -13.30
N ALA A 66 -15.65 -3.64 -13.01
CA ALA A 66 -16.51 -3.05 -14.05
C ALA A 66 -15.90 -1.79 -14.69
N ALA A 67 -14.95 -1.16 -13.98
CA ALA A 67 -14.13 -0.06 -14.43
C ALA A 67 -12.73 -0.21 -13.82
N THR A 68 -11.74 0.52 -14.37
CA THR A 68 -10.40 0.60 -13.79
C THR A 68 -10.43 1.40 -12.50
N ALA A 69 -10.02 0.81 -11.38
CA ALA A 69 -9.89 1.52 -10.10
C ALA A 69 -8.87 2.66 -10.19
N VAL A 70 -9.06 3.70 -9.37
CA VAL A 70 -8.03 4.73 -9.14
C VAL A 70 -6.98 4.14 -8.22
N SER A 71 -7.32 3.91 -6.95
CA SER A 71 -6.46 3.23 -5.97
C SER A 71 -7.14 1.99 -5.39
N ALA A 72 -6.36 1.08 -4.81
CA ALA A 72 -6.93 -0.01 -4.02
C ALA A 72 -7.38 0.50 -2.65
N ILE A 73 -6.52 1.27 -2.00
CA ILE A 73 -6.76 1.86 -0.69
C ILE A 73 -6.28 3.31 -0.72
N ASP A 74 -7.16 4.25 -0.45
CA ASP A 74 -6.84 5.64 -0.11
C ASP A 74 -7.16 5.84 1.39
N ALA A 75 -6.13 6.14 2.18
CA ALA A 75 -6.26 6.31 3.61
C ALA A 75 -5.76 7.68 4.08
N THR A 76 -6.67 8.51 4.57
CA THR A 76 -6.37 9.82 5.15
C THR A 76 -6.61 9.79 6.66
N ALA A 77 -5.58 10.09 7.46
CA ALA A 77 -5.63 10.13 8.92
C ALA A 77 -6.18 8.83 9.59
N SER A 78 -5.93 7.67 8.98
CA SER A 78 -6.40 6.36 9.46
C SER A 78 -5.37 5.72 10.41
N ASN A 79 -5.56 5.92 11.72
CA ASN A 79 -4.69 5.32 12.72
C ASN A 79 -4.82 3.79 12.76
N PHE A 80 -3.71 3.12 13.05
CA PHE A 80 -3.60 1.68 13.27
C PHE A 80 -3.99 0.82 12.07
N LEU A 81 -4.04 1.39 10.86
CA LEU A 81 -4.35 0.67 9.62
C LEU A 81 -3.37 -0.48 9.39
N LYS A 82 -3.89 -1.67 9.10
CA LYS A 82 -3.06 -2.85 8.76
C LYS A 82 -3.43 -3.37 7.39
N ILE A 83 -2.43 -3.53 6.53
CA ILE A 83 -2.55 -4.15 5.21
C ILE A 83 -1.49 -5.24 5.16
N ARG A 84 -1.91 -6.50 5.33
CA ARG A 84 -0.98 -7.62 5.52
C ARG A 84 -1.27 -8.80 4.61
N ASN A 85 -0.22 -9.34 4.00
CA ASN A 85 -0.33 -10.54 3.17
C ASN A 85 -1.43 -10.42 2.10
N CYS A 86 -1.66 -9.22 1.58
CA CYS A 86 -2.65 -8.95 0.55
C CYS A 86 -2.00 -8.98 -0.84
N GLU A 87 -2.81 -9.27 -1.85
CA GLU A 87 -2.40 -9.23 -3.24
C GLU A 87 -3.14 -8.10 -3.97
N PHE A 88 -2.42 -7.30 -4.75
CA PHE A 88 -2.95 -6.19 -5.53
C PHE A 88 -2.66 -6.45 -7.01
N HIS A 89 -3.70 -6.59 -7.81
CA HIS A 89 -3.60 -7.00 -9.22
C HIS A 89 -4.21 -5.95 -10.14
N GLY A 90 -3.59 -5.78 -11.31
CA GLY A 90 -4.12 -4.99 -12.40
C GLY A 90 -3.70 -3.52 -12.38
N ALA A 91 -4.11 -2.83 -13.44
CA ALA A 91 -3.64 -1.49 -13.77
C ALA A 91 -4.44 -0.40 -13.01
N PHE A 92 -4.17 -0.23 -11.72
CA PHE A 92 -4.62 0.96 -10.98
C PHE A 92 -4.20 2.24 -11.72
N SER A 93 -5.15 3.16 -11.91
CA SER A 93 -4.91 4.40 -12.67
C SER A 93 -4.24 5.48 -11.82
N GLY A 94 -4.38 5.40 -10.50
CA GLY A 94 -3.64 6.13 -9.49
C GLY A 94 -2.69 5.20 -8.71
N ASP A 95 -2.30 5.66 -7.53
CA ASP A 95 -1.40 4.95 -6.64
C ASP A 95 -2.09 3.69 -6.10
N VAL A 96 -1.40 2.55 -6.01
CA VAL A 96 -2.06 1.33 -5.52
C VAL A 96 -2.53 1.51 -4.08
N ILE A 97 -1.66 2.05 -3.21
CA ILE A 97 -2.00 2.44 -1.84
C ILE A 97 -1.57 3.90 -1.64
N ASP A 98 -2.54 4.75 -1.34
CA ASP A 98 -2.30 6.15 -1.02
C ASP A 98 -2.48 6.41 0.49
N ILE A 99 -1.52 7.10 1.08
CA ILE A 99 -1.59 7.63 2.44
C ILE A 99 -1.65 9.15 2.39
N GLY A 100 -2.82 9.69 2.71
CA GLY A 100 -3.07 11.11 2.81
C GLY A 100 -2.54 11.75 4.11
N ALA A 101 -2.83 13.04 4.26
CA ALA A 101 -2.36 13.83 5.41
C ALA A 101 -3.05 13.45 6.74
N GLY A 102 -2.37 13.71 7.86
CA GLY A 102 -2.92 13.56 9.21
C GLY A 102 -2.33 12.39 9.99
N VAL A 103 -2.91 12.06 11.15
CA VAL A 103 -2.32 11.06 12.06
C VAL A 103 -2.51 9.66 11.51
N ALA A 104 -1.42 8.91 11.32
CA ALA A 104 -1.39 7.57 10.76
C ALA A 104 -0.65 6.57 11.69
N ASP A 105 -0.83 6.75 12.99
CA ASP A 105 -0.12 6.04 14.05
C ASP A 105 -0.14 4.53 13.85
N SER A 106 1.03 3.89 13.91
CA SER A 106 1.12 2.42 13.85
C SER A 106 0.51 1.83 12.58
N THR A 107 0.45 2.56 11.46
CA THR A 107 0.07 1.99 10.17
C THR A 107 1.12 0.98 9.73
N VAL A 108 0.70 -0.20 9.25
CA VAL A 108 1.59 -1.28 8.81
C VAL A 108 1.12 -1.83 7.48
N ILE A 109 2.00 -1.76 6.48
CA ILE A 109 1.83 -2.32 5.14
C ILE A 109 2.93 -3.37 4.97
N LYS A 110 2.58 -4.65 5.14
CA LYS A 110 3.57 -5.72 5.28
C LYS A 110 3.25 -6.99 4.51
N ASP A 111 4.27 -7.65 3.96
CA ASP A 111 4.18 -8.98 3.35
C ASP A 111 3.21 -9.00 2.15
N ASN A 112 2.95 -7.86 1.50
CA ASN A 112 2.02 -7.77 0.38
C ASN A 112 2.70 -8.01 -0.96
N ILE A 113 1.91 -8.38 -1.95
CA ILE A 113 2.32 -8.51 -3.35
C ILE A 113 1.54 -7.50 -4.17
N ILE A 114 2.23 -6.52 -4.77
CA ILE A 114 1.65 -5.54 -5.69
C ILE A 114 2.15 -5.85 -7.11
N MET A 115 1.23 -6.19 -8.02
CA MET A 115 1.54 -6.61 -9.38
C MET A 115 0.70 -5.85 -10.41
N GLY A 116 1.36 -4.98 -11.17
CA GLY A 116 0.80 -4.43 -12.41
C GLY A 116 0.10 -3.08 -12.28
N GLY A 117 0.43 -2.26 -11.28
CA GLY A 117 -0.02 -0.86 -11.22
C GLY A 117 0.47 -0.05 -12.41
N ALA A 118 -0.43 0.68 -13.08
CA ALA A 118 -0.07 1.54 -14.22
C ALA A 118 0.57 2.87 -13.80
N ASN A 119 0.56 3.17 -12.50
CA ASN A 119 1.11 4.37 -11.89
C ASN A 119 2.09 3.98 -10.77
N ASP A 120 1.98 4.60 -9.58
CA ASP A 120 2.84 4.34 -8.43
C ASP A 120 2.32 3.19 -7.53
N GLY A 121 3.21 2.67 -6.68
CA GLY A 121 2.91 1.60 -5.72
C GLY A 121 2.31 2.14 -4.43
N ILE A 122 3.16 2.40 -3.43
CA ILE A 122 2.74 2.98 -2.15
C ILE A 122 3.20 4.43 -2.10
N VAL A 123 2.27 5.37 -1.97
CA VAL A 123 2.58 6.81 -2.02
C VAL A 123 2.03 7.52 -0.80
N PHE A 124 2.79 8.49 -0.30
CA PHE A 124 2.34 9.48 0.67
C PHE A 124 2.05 10.76 -0.11
N THR A 125 0.81 10.93 -0.59
CA THR A 125 0.41 12.14 -1.32
C THR A 125 0.24 13.34 -0.39
N GLY A 126 -0.09 13.08 0.88
CA GLY A 126 -0.14 14.07 1.95
C GLY A 126 1.07 13.99 2.88
N ALA A 127 1.05 14.81 3.93
CA ALA A 127 2.02 14.75 5.02
C ALA A 127 1.43 13.97 6.21
N PRO A 128 1.58 12.62 6.27
CA PRO A 128 1.18 11.86 7.43
C PRO A 128 2.04 12.26 8.65
N THR A 129 1.46 12.12 9.83
CA THR A 129 2.12 12.38 11.10
C THR A 129 1.98 11.17 12.01
N VAL A 130 2.96 10.99 12.89
CA VAL A 130 2.92 9.98 13.96
C VAL A 130 3.12 10.66 15.30
N SER A 131 2.45 10.15 16.33
CA SER A 131 2.43 10.70 17.67
C SER A 131 2.91 9.67 18.71
N GLY A 132 3.46 10.14 19.84
CA GLY A 132 3.70 9.30 21.02
C GLY A 132 4.64 8.12 20.83
N ALA A 133 5.84 8.34 20.27
CA ALA A 133 6.88 7.32 20.02
C ALA A 133 6.39 6.13 19.16
N ARG A 134 5.36 6.36 18.32
CA ARG A 134 4.88 5.41 17.32
C ARG A 134 5.55 5.65 15.97
N TYR A 135 5.36 4.72 15.06
CA TYR A 135 5.90 4.75 13.71
C TYR A 135 4.90 4.15 12.73
N MET A 136 5.10 4.42 11.45
CA MET A 136 4.55 3.62 10.36
C MET A 136 5.57 2.58 9.90
N LEU A 137 5.13 1.50 9.27
CA LEU A 137 6.00 0.46 8.72
C LEU A 137 5.53 0.03 7.33
N ILE A 138 6.43 0.07 6.35
CA ILE A 138 6.28 -0.57 5.04
C ILE A 138 7.39 -1.60 4.90
N ALA A 139 7.08 -2.90 5.02
CA ALA A 139 8.14 -3.90 5.01
C ALA A 139 7.80 -5.23 4.35
N ASP A 140 8.85 -5.91 3.87
CA ASP A 140 8.78 -7.28 3.34
C ASP A 140 7.77 -7.42 2.17
N ASN A 141 7.49 -6.33 1.44
CA ASN A 141 6.58 -6.35 0.30
C ASN A 141 7.32 -6.66 -1.01
N LEU A 142 6.62 -7.31 -1.95
CA LEU A 142 7.03 -7.43 -3.35
C LEU A 142 6.21 -6.45 -4.19
N ILE A 143 6.85 -5.48 -4.83
CA ILE A 143 6.15 -4.39 -5.53
C ILE A 143 6.63 -4.29 -6.98
N GLN A 144 5.71 -4.41 -7.94
CA GLN A 144 5.95 -4.16 -9.36
C GLN A 144 4.93 -3.19 -9.94
N VAL A 145 5.38 -2.01 -10.34
CA VAL A 145 4.56 -0.93 -10.91
C VAL A 145 5.28 -0.19 -12.04
N ALA A 146 4.55 0.62 -12.81
CA ALA A 146 5.10 1.34 -13.96
C ALA A 146 5.97 2.54 -13.55
N LEU A 147 5.61 3.25 -12.48
CA LEU A 147 6.32 4.44 -12.01
C LEU A 147 7.04 4.18 -10.68
N SER A 148 6.82 4.99 -9.65
CA SER A 148 7.49 4.90 -8.35
C SER A 148 6.96 3.74 -7.52
N VAL A 149 7.84 2.88 -6.99
CA VAL A 149 7.43 1.72 -6.20
C VAL A 149 6.99 2.11 -4.79
N ILE A 150 7.72 3.06 -4.19
CA ILE A 150 7.43 3.65 -2.88
C ILE A 150 7.84 5.13 -2.96
N ASN A 151 6.92 6.02 -2.59
CA ASN A 151 7.17 7.45 -2.46
C ASN A 151 6.67 7.93 -1.10
N ASP A 152 7.56 8.09 -0.15
CA ASP A 152 7.22 8.55 1.21
C ASP A 152 7.12 10.09 1.34
N GLY A 153 7.22 10.82 0.23
CA GLY A 153 7.18 12.28 0.21
C GLY A 153 8.35 12.96 0.93
N GLY A 154 9.41 12.22 1.31
CA GLY A 154 10.48 12.72 2.17
C GLY A 154 10.03 12.94 3.61
N HIS A 155 9.08 12.13 4.10
CA HIS A 155 8.56 12.22 5.45
C HIS A 155 9.22 11.18 6.39
N ALA A 156 9.98 11.67 7.38
CA ALA A 156 10.62 10.87 8.43
C ALA A 156 9.64 10.30 9.49
N VAL A 157 8.61 9.57 9.05
CA VAL A 157 7.55 9.00 9.92
C VAL A 157 7.33 7.50 9.72
N CYS A 158 7.99 6.90 8.72
CA CYS A 158 7.77 5.52 8.32
C CYS A 158 9.09 4.77 8.19
N PHE A 159 9.21 3.63 8.87
CA PHE A 159 10.26 2.66 8.57
C PHE A 159 9.92 1.94 7.26
N ILE A 160 10.82 1.97 6.29
CA ILE A 160 10.64 1.33 5.00
C ILE A 160 11.74 0.29 4.82
N ALA A 161 11.43 -0.99 4.98
CA ALA A 161 12.47 -2.01 5.09
C ALA A 161 12.22 -3.32 4.34
N ASN A 162 13.30 -3.91 3.82
CA ASN A 162 13.31 -5.25 3.20
C ASN A 162 12.31 -5.42 2.04
N ASN A 163 11.91 -4.34 1.36
CA ASN A 163 11.02 -4.45 0.21
C ASN A 163 11.82 -4.87 -1.03
N THR A 164 11.25 -5.73 -1.85
CA THR A 164 11.80 -6.10 -3.16
C THR A 164 10.93 -5.48 -4.25
N CYS A 165 11.51 -4.60 -5.05
CA CYS A 165 10.73 -3.74 -5.93
C CYS A 165 11.23 -3.76 -7.38
N ARG A 166 10.29 -3.61 -8.32
CA ARG A 166 10.53 -3.42 -9.76
C ARG A 166 9.72 -2.23 -10.25
N SER A 167 10.41 -1.16 -10.65
CA SER A 167 9.81 0.04 -11.24
C SER A 167 9.97 0.03 -12.74
N GLY A 168 8.93 0.41 -13.49
CA GLY A 168 9.00 0.62 -14.95
C GLY A 168 9.71 1.89 -15.41
N THR A 169 10.23 2.73 -14.49
CA THR A 169 11.00 3.94 -14.80
C THR A 169 12.48 3.80 -14.44
N SER A 170 13.28 4.82 -14.74
CA SER A 170 14.69 4.93 -14.35
C SER A 170 14.84 5.11 -12.85
N ILE A 171 15.97 4.67 -12.29
CA ILE A 171 16.17 4.62 -10.83
C ILE A 171 15.96 5.96 -10.11
N GLY A 172 16.32 7.08 -10.74
CA GLY A 172 16.17 8.42 -10.16
C GLY A 172 14.72 8.89 -9.97
N SER A 173 13.75 8.16 -10.52
CA SER A 173 12.31 8.41 -10.34
C SER A 173 11.57 7.18 -9.84
N ALA A 174 12.28 6.08 -9.60
CA ALA A 174 11.68 4.81 -9.20
C ALA A 174 11.24 4.79 -7.74
N TYR A 175 11.71 5.72 -6.91
CA TYR A 175 11.39 5.79 -5.49
C TYR A 175 11.66 7.16 -4.89
N THR A 176 10.99 7.44 -3.78
CA THR A 176 11.38 8.43 -2.76
C THR A 176 11.29 7.72 -1.42
N ILE A 177 12.44 7.46 -0.81
CA ILE A 177 12.55 6.81 0.50
C ILE A 177 13.57 7.64 1.27
N ASP A 178 13.17 8.20 2.40
CA ASP A 178 14.05 8.96 3.28
C ASP A 178 15.12 8.02 3.87
N ASP A 179 16.38 8.44 3.75
CA ASP A 179 17.55 7.59 4.06
C ASP A 179 17.65 7.28 5.56
N ASP A 180 17.06 8.10 6.43
CA ASP A 180 17.09 7.92 7.89
C ASP A 180 16.19 6.76 8.38
N TRP A 181 15.19 6.37 7.58
CA TRP A 181 14.17 5.37 7.98
C TRP A 181 14.05 4.22 6.99
N GLY A 182 14.82 4.24 5.90
CA GLY A 182 14.96 3.12 4.98
C GLY A 182 15.95 2.06 5.49
N ALA A 183 15.72 0.78 5.19
CA ALA A 183 16.73 -0.27 5.36
C ALA A 183 16.56 -1.46 4.40
N ASN A 184 17.64 -1.93 3.77
CA ASN A 184 17.67 -3.19 3.00
C ASN A 184 16.61 -3.32 1.89
N ASN A 185 16.12 -2.22 1.33
CA ASN A 185 15.23 -2.30 0.18
C ASN A 185 16.05 -2.56 -1.09
N VAL A 186 15.51 -3.34 -2.02
CA VAL A 186 16.14 -3.57 -3.33
C VAL A 186 15.19 -3.10 -4.41
N ILE A 187 15.65 -2.18 -5.26
CA ILE A 187 14.85 -1.56 -6.32
C ILE A 187 15.52 -1.85 -7.65
N ALA A 188 14.84 -2.62 -8.49
CA ALA A 188 15.19 -2.80 -9.89
C ALA A 188 14.43 -1.79 -10.75
N ALA A 189 15.15 -0.89 -11.40
CA ALA A 189 14.63 0.07 -12.36
C ALA A 189 14.87 -0.42 -13.81
N THR A 190 14.57 0.40 -14.81
CA THR A 190 14.86 0.07 -16.22
C THR A 190 16.33 0.17 -16.60
N ASP A 191 17.12 0.94 -15.84
CA ASP A 191 18.52 1.27 -16.10
C ASP A 191 19.49 0.60 -15.12
N GLU A 192 19.10 0.39 -13.85
CA GLU A 192 19.95 -0.27 -12.85
C GLU A 192 19.17 -1.00 -11.75
N VAL A 193 19.90 -1.73 -10.89
CA VAL A 193 19.39 -2.30 -9.63
C VAL A 193 20.15 -1.67 -8.47
N LYS A 194 19.43 -1.20 -7.46
CA LYS A 194 19.98 -0.41 -6.35
C LYS A 194 19.46 -0.89 -5.00
N ALA A 195 20.34 -0.94 -4.01
CA ALA A 195 19.97 -1.09 -2.61
C ALA A 195 19.70 0.28 -1.97
N VAL A 196 18.62 0.40 -1.19
CA VAL A 196 18.14 1.66 -0.60
C VAL A 196 17.83 1.48 0.91
N PRO A 197 18.34 2.38 1.78
CA PRO A 197 19.15 3.55 1.48
C PRO A 197 20.58 3.15 1.12
N GLN A 198 21.29 4.05 0.43
CA GLN A 198 22.73 3.86 0.24
C GLN A 198 23.40 4.28 1.54
N LEU A 199 23.81 3.30 2.35
CA LEU A 199 24.80 3.55 3.38
C LEU A 199 26.06 4.05 2.66
N THR A 200 26.29 5.37 2.66
CA THR A 200 27.59 5.89 2.27
C THR A 200 28.58 5.27 3.22
N ASN A 201 29.53 4.49 2.69
CA ASN A 201 30.58 3.88 3.50
C ASN A 201 31.21 4.99 4.36
N VAL A 202 30.86 5.06 5.64
CA VAL A 202 31.64 5.81 6.62
C VAL A 202 32.86 4.95 6.84
N VAL A 203 33.84 5.09 5.94
CA VAL A 203 35.16 4.53 6.13
C VAL A 203 35.72 5.27 7.35
N SER A 204 35.70 4.59 8.50
CA SER A 204 36.36 5.02 9.73
C SER A 204 37.87 4.98 9.57
#